data_AF-A0A3A4W5Z0-F1
#
_entry.id   AF-A0A3A4W5Z0-F1
#
_cell.length_a   1.000
_cell.length_b   1.000
_cell.length_c   1.000
_cell.angle_alpha   90.00
_cell.angle_beta   90.00
_cell.angle_gamma   90.00
#
_symmetry.space_group_name_H-M   'P 1'
#
loop_
_entity.id
_entity.type
_entity.pdbx_description
1 polymer ?
#
loop_
_entity_poly.entity_id
_entity_poly.type
_entity_poly.pdbx_seq_one_letter_code
_entity_poly.pdbx_strand_id
1 'polypeptide(L)' 'MGTISSELAEKIKSLPDTDKIELVDSILTQLDKPDPEIDRIWADEARKRWQAYKAGKLETVPYEQVMDKYRTK' A
#
# COMPACT_ATOMS: atom_id res chain seq x y z
N MET A 1 -19.39 -0.66 -11.43
CA MET A 1 -19.53 -0.11 -10.06
C MET A 1 -20.41 -1.06 -9.28
N GLY A 2 -19.90 -1.65 -8.20
CA GLY A 2 -20.72 -2.51 -7.34
C GLY A 2 -21.74 -1.65 -6.60
N THR A 3 -23.03 -1.91 -6.79
CA THR A 3 -24.09 -1.21 -6.07
C THR A 3 -24.30 -1.90 -4.73
N ILE A 4 -24.11 -1.17 -3.64
CA ILE A 4 -24.50 -1.62 -2.29
C ILE A 4 -26.04 -1.69 -2.28
N SER A 5 -26.60 -2.81 -1.79
CA SER A 5 -28.06 -2.92 -1.60
C SER A 5 -28.56 -1.77 -0.73
N SER A 6 -29.73 -1.21 -1.07
CA SER A 6 -30.35 -0.12 -0.30
C SER A 6 -30.52 -0.49 1.18
N GLU A 7 -30.89 -1.74 1.47
CA GLU A 7 -31.02 -2.25 2.84
C GLU A 7 -29.70 -2.26 3.60
N LEU A 8 -28.60 -2.58 2.92
CA LEU A 8 -27.26 -2.59 3.53
C LEU A 8 -26.75 -1.16 3.76
N ALA A 9 -27.02 -0.24 2.84
CA ALA A 9 -26.65 1.16 3.00
C ALA A 9 -27.36 1.81 4.20
N GLU A 10 -28.66 1.54 4.39
CA GLU A 10 -29.40 2.06 5.54
C GLU A 10 -28.91 1.47 6.86
N LYS A 11 -28.58 0.17 6.91
CA LYS A 11 -27.97 -0.46 8.10
C LYS A 11 -26.62 0.18 8.46
N ILE A 12 -25.76 0.47 7.49
CA ILE A 12 -24.47 1.11 7.73
C ILE A 12 -24.66 2.55 8.24
N LYS A 13 -25.63 3.30 7.67
CA LYS A 13 -25.94 4.67 8.12
C LYS A 13 -26.47 4.71 9.54
N SER A 14 -27.23 3.70 9.97
CA SER A 14 -27.81 3.65 11.32
C SER A 14 -26.80 3.27 12.42
N LEU A 15 -25.59 2.85 12.06
CA LEU A 15 -24.54 2.54 13.03
C LEU A 15 -24.00 3.82 13.71
N PRO A 16 -23.58 3.73 14.98
CA PRO A 16 -22.70 4.71 15.60
C PRO A 16 -21.40 4.89 14.80
N ASP A 17 -20.77 6.05 14.91
CA ASP A 17 -19.54 6.32 14.14
C ASP A 17 -18.36 5.41 14.53
N THR A 18 -18.28 4.98 15.80
CA THR A 18 -17.28 4.00 16.26
C THR A 18 -17.44 2.68 15.53
N ASP A 19 -18.66 2.14 15.46
CA ASP A 19 -18.94 0.86 14.80
C ASP A 19 -18.71 0.93 13.28
N LYS A 20 -18.95 2.09 12.66
CA LYS A 20 -18.60 2.31 11.24
C LYS A 20 -17.10 2.22 11.01
N ILE A 21 -16.29 2.83 11.90
CA ILE A 21 -14.83 2.79 11.80
C ILE A 21 -14.33 1.37 11.95
N GLU A 22 -14.81 0.62 12.95
CA GLU A 22 -14.45 -0.79 13.15
C GLU A 22 -14.84 -1.66 11.96
N LEU A 23 -16.03 -1.44 11.38
CA LEU A 23 -16.49 -2.14 10.18
C LEU A 23 -15.58 -1.86 8.98
N VAL A 24 -15.21 -0.59 8.76
CA VAL A 24 -14.30 -0.20 7.68
C VAL A 24 -12.94 -0.88 7.84
N ASP A 25 -12.38 -0.87 9.05
CA ASP A 25 -11.07 -1.49 9.33
C ASP A 25 -11.09 -3.01 9.10
N SER A 26 -12.15 -3.68 9.55
CA SER A 26 -12.35 -5.11 9.29
C SER A 26 -12.47 -5.41 7.79
N ILE A 27 -13.20 -4.58 7.03
CA ILE A 27 -13.33 -4.74 5.57
C ILE A 27 -11.97 -4.53 4.90
N LEU A 28 -11.25 -3.48 5.26
CA LEU A 28 -9.93 -3.19 4.70
C LEU A 28 -8.95 -4.33 4.98
N THR A 29 -8.91 -4.84 6.19
CA THR A 29 -8.07 -5.99 6.57
C THR A 29 -8.40 -7.24 5.75
N GLN A 30 -9.67 -7.43 5.37
CA GLN A 30 -10.08 -8.57 4.54
C GLN A 30 -9.77 -8.40 3.05
N LEU A 31 -9.82 -7.17 2.54
CA LEU A 31 -9.56 -6.84 1.15
C LEU A 31 -8.06 -6.70 0.85
N ASP A 32 -7.30 -6.13 1.79
CA ASP A 32 -5.86 -5.92 1.72
C ASP A 32 -5.10 -7.13 2.26
N LYS A 33 -5.43 -8.32 1.75
CA LYS A 33 -4.71 -9.53 2.12
C LYS A 33 -3.39 -9.57 1.35
N PRO A 34 -2.25 -9.75 2.04
CA PRO A 34 -0.98 -9.93 1.35
C PRO A 34 -1.05 -11.17 0.48
N ASP A 35 -0.63 -11.04 -0.77
CA ASP A 35 -0.48 -12.15 -1.69
C ASP A 35 0.97 -12.68 -1.58
N PRO A 36 1.18 -13.90 -1.04
CA PRO A 36 2.52 -14.44 -0.85
C PRO A 36 3.32 -14.57 -2.15
N GLU A 37 2.64 -14.71 -3.30
CA GLU A 37 3.31 -14.79 -4.60
C GLU A 37 3.82 -13.41 -5.03
N ILE A 38 3.04 -12.35 -4.79
CA ILE A 38 3.48 -10.98 -5.00
C ILE A 38 4.68 -10.67 -4.11
N ASP A 39 4.63 -11.02 -2.81
CA ASP A 39 5.75 -10.85 -1.89
C ASP A 39 7.01 -11.59 -2.37
N ARG A 40 6.85 -12.82 -2.87
CA ARG A 40 7.94 -13.61 -3.44
C ARG A 40 8.56 -12.93 -4.66
N ILE A 41 7.74 -12.41 -5.57
CA ILE A 41 8.20 -11.68 -6.77
C ILE A 41 8.95 -10.41 -6.37
N TRP A 42 8.42 -9.64 -5.41
CA TRP A 42 9.10 -8.44 -4.90
C TRP A 42 10.44 -8.76 -4.23
N ALA A 43 10.52 -9.85 -3.46
CA ALA A 43 11.76 -10.28 -2.82
C ALA A 43 12.85 -10.66 -3.84
N ASP A 44 12.47 -11.33 -4.93
CA ASP A 44 13.38 -11.67 -6.03
C ASP A 44 13.87 -10.41 -6.76
N GLU A 45 12.95 -9.51 -7.11
CA GLU A 45 13.28 -8.25 -7.78
C GLU A 45 14.19 -7.36 -6.91
N ALA A 46 13.90 -7.23 -5.61
CA ALA A 46 14.73 -6.48 -4.68
C ALA A 46 16.15 -7.05 -4.61
N ARG A 47 16.28 -8.38 -4.59
CA ARG A 47 17.59 -9.05 -4.59
C ARG A 47 18.36 -8.81 -5.89
N LYS A 48 17.69 -8.90 -7.04
CA LYS A 48 18.27 -8.60 -8.36
C LYS A 48 18.78 -7.16 -8.43
N ARG A 49 17.97 -6.18 -8.02
CA ARG A 49 18.35 -4.76 -7.99
C ARG A 49 19.53 -4.51 -7.07
N TRP A 50 19.54 -5.12 -5.89
CA TRP A 50 20.66 -5.00 -4.95
C TRP A 50 21.97 -5.51 -5.54
N GLN A 51 21.95 -6.66 -6.21
CA GLN A 51 23.13 -7.22 -6.88
C GLN A 51 23.61 -6.32 -8.03
N ALA A 52 22.69 -5.80 -8.85
CA ALA A 52 23.03 -4.88 -9.94
C ALA A 52 23.64 -3.58 -9.41
N TYR A 53 23.09 -3.01 -8.33
CA TYR A 53 23.66 -1.86 -7.63
C TYR A 53 25.09 -2.15 -7.14
N LYS A 54 25.29 -3.26 -6.43
CA LYS A 54 26.61 -3.68 -5.93
C LYS A 54 27.63 -3.91 -7.04
N ALA A 55 27.18 -4.32 -8.22
CA ALA A 55 28.02 -4.52 -9.40
C ALA A 55 28.24 -3.25 -10.23
N GLY A 56 27.66 -2.10 -9.85
CA GLY A 56 27.74 -0.85 -10.61
C GLY A 56 27.00 -0.89 -11.95
N LYS A 57 26.04 -1.82 -12.12
CA LYS A 57 25.27 -2.04 -13.34
C LYS A 57 23.91 -1.35 -13.34
N LEU A 58 23.62 -0.57 -12.30
CA LEU A 58 22.35 0.12 -12.10
C LEU A 58 22.62 1.62 -11.99
N GLU A 59 21.85 2.42 -12.71
CA GLU A 59 21.85 3.87 -12.51
C GLU A 59 21.26 4.22 -11.15
N THR A 60 21.90 5.14 -10.45
CA THR A 60 21.51 5.54 -9.10
C THR A 60 21.38 7.04 -9.01
N VAL A 61 20.40 7.49 -8.22
CA VAL A 61 20.24 8.90 -7.88
C VAL A 61 21.04 9.18 -6.60
N PRO A 62 21.96 10.16 -6.57
CA PRO A 62 22.65 10.56 -5.35
C PRO A 62 21.68 11.01 -4.26
N TYR A 63 22.00 10.68 -3.01
CA TYR A 63 21.20 11.05 -1.85
C TYR A 63 20.92 12.56 -1.78
N GLU A 64 21.96 13.37 -2.03
CA GLU A 64 21.87 14.83 -2.03
C GLU A 64 20.79 15.35 -2.97
N GLN A 65 20.75 14.83 -4.20
CA GLN A 65 19.76 15.21 -5.21
C GLN A 65 18.32 14.87 -4.77
N VAL A 66 18.13 13.76 -4.04
CA VAL A 66 16.81 13.39 -3.49
C VAL A 66 16.39 14.34 -2.38
N MET A 67 17.34 14.79 -1.56
CA MET A 67 17.07 15.64 -0.40
C MET A 67 16.86 17.11 -0.74
N ASP A 68 17.31 17.57 -1.90
CA ASP A 68 17.17 18.97 -2.33
C ASP A 68 15.72 19.47 -2.29
N LYS A 69 14.74 18.63 -2.65
CA LYS A 69 13.31 19.01 -2.62
C LYS A 69 12.75 19.26 -1.21
N TYR A 70 13.47 18.88 -0.16
CA TYR A 70 13.09 19.07 1.24
C TYR A 70 13.91 20.13 1.96
N ARG A 71 14.95 20.69 1.31
CA ARG A 71 15.86 21.68 1.90
C ARG A 71 15.27 23.09 1.92
N THR A 72 14.33 23.38 1.04
CA THR A 72 13.67 24.69 1.00
C THR A 72 12.48 24.68 1.94
N LYS A 73 12.71 25.13 3.17
CA LYS A 73 11.68 25.58 4.09
C LYS A 73 12.00 26.99 4.55
#